data_AF-A0A7V9DAK3-F1
#
_entry.id   AF-A0A7V9DAK3-F1
#
_cell.length_a   1.000
_cell.length_b   1.000
_cell.length_c   1.000
_cell.angle_alpha   90.00
_cell.angle_beta   90.00
_cell.angle_gamma   90.00
#
_symmetry.space_group_name_H-M   'P 1'
#
loop_
_entity.id
_entity.type
_entity.pdbx_description
1 polymer ?
#
loop_
_entity_poly.entity_id
_entity_poly.type
_entity_poly.pdbx_seq_one_letter_code
_entity_poly.pdbx_strand_id
1 'polypeptide(L)' 'LGVSVVTNPAAGISSEPLAHEEVAEAGRRAAARLERLLRGVCTRLA' A
#
# COMPACT_ATOMS: atom_id res chain seq x y z
N LEU A 1 -7.58 1.86 -14.23
CA LEU A 1 -6.28 1.58 -13.60
C LEU A 1 -6.53 1.17 -12.15
N GLY A 2 -5.99 0.04 -11.70
CA GLY A 2 -6.02 -0.36 -10.28
C GLY A 2 -4.61 -0.42 -9.71
N VAL A 3 -4.42 -0.02 -8.46
CA VAL A 3 -3.13 -0.04 -7.75
C VAL A 3 -3.36 -0.57 -6.34
N SER A 4 -2.56 -1.54 -5.92
CA SER A 4 -2.58 -2.09 -4.57
C SER A 4 -1.33 -1.66 -3.79
N VAL A 5 -1.51 -1.32 -2.52
CA VAL A 5 -0.40 -1.17 -1.57
C VAL A 5 -0.26 -2.50 -0.82
N VAL A 6 0.86 -3.19 -1.02
CA VAL A 6 1.14 -4.42 -0.27
C VAL A 6 1.55 -4.02 1.15
N THR A 7 0.70 -4.29 2.12
CA THR A 7 0.87 -3.88 3.52
C THR A 7 1.58 -4.92 4.37
N ASN A 8 1.46 -6.19 4.00
CA ASN A 8 1.96 -7.35 4.73
C ASN A 8 2.10 -8.56 3.80
N PRO A 9 2.89 -9.57 4.19
CA PRO A 9 2.87 -10.89 3.55
C PRO A 9 1.49 -11.56 3.66
N ALA A 10 1.19 -12.47 2.73
CA ALA A 10 -0.03 -13.25 2.80
C ALA A 10 -0.06 -14.17 4.02
N ALA A 11 -1.26 -14.58 4.45
CA ALA A 11 -1.42 -15.52 5.55
C ALA A 11 -0.65 -16.83 5.28
N GLY A 12 0.07 -17.32 6.30
CA GLY A 12 0.88 -18.54 6.21
C GLY A 12 2.27 -18.36 5.61
N ILE A 13 2.66 -17.15 5.20
CA ILE A 13 4.03 -16.86 4.73
C ILE A 13 4.99 -16.55 5.90
N SER A 14 4.50 -15.88 6.95
CA SER A 14 5.29 -15.64 8.17
C SER A 14 4.64 -16.34 9.38
N SER A 15 5.39 -16.43 10.48
CA SER A 15 4.95 -17.00 11.76
C SER A 15 4.01 -16.09 12.55
N GLU A 16 3.96 -14.80 12.21
CA GLU A 16 3.18 -13.80 12.92
C GLU A 16 1.74 -13.74 12.38
N PRO A 17 0.72 -13.62 13.26
CA PRO A 17 -0.66 -13.44 12.83
C PRO A 17 -0.86 -12.07 12.18
N LEU A 18 -1.81 -11.98 11.25
CA LEU A 18 -2.16 -10.71 10.60
C LEU A 18 -2.97 -9.81 11.54
N ALA A 19 -2.64 -8.52 11.57
CA ALA A 19 -3.36 -7.51 12.35
C ALA A 19 -3.77 -6.30 11.48
N HIS A 20 -4.97 -5.76 11.72
CA HIS A 20 -5.49 -4.64 10.94
C HIS A 20 -4.70 -3.34 11.21
N GLU A 21 -4.23 -3.16 12.44
CA GLU A 21 -3.44 -2.01 12.86
C GLU A 21 -2.13 -1.92 12.08
N GLU A 22 -1.50 -3.07 11.80
CA GLU A 22 -0.29 -3.17 10.98
C GLU A 22 -0.56 -2.82 9.52
N VAL A 23 -1.70 -3.25 8.98
CA VAL A 23 -2.17 -2.88 7.64
C VAL A 23 -2.33 -1.37 7.54
N ALA A 24 -3.04 -0.77 8.49
CA ALA A 24 -3.26 0.67 8.52
C ALA A 24 -1.95 1.47 8.65
N GLU A 25 -1.03 1.00 9.49
CA GLU A 25 0.27 1.63 9.67
C GLU A 25 1.15 1.53 8.42
N ALA A 26 1.22 0.36 7.77
CA ALA A 26 1.91 0.21 6.49
C ALA A 26 1.30 1.12 5.41
N GLY A 27 -0.03 1.26 5.39
CA GLY A 27 -0.74 2.20 4.53
C GLY A 27 -0.31 3.66 4.77
N ARG A 28 -0.27 4.10 6.03
CA ARG A 28 0.21 5.44 6.41
C ARG A 28 1.66 5.67 5.96
N ARG A 29 2.55 4.71 6.18
CA ARG A 29 3.95 4.79 5.73
C ARG A 29 4.07 4.90 4.20
N ALA A 30 3.15 4.28 3.46
CA ALA A 30 3.16 4.32 1.99
C ALA A 30 2.56 5.60 1.39
N ALA A 31 1.82 6.40 2.18
CA ALA A 31 0.98 7.50 1.69
C ALA A 31 1.73 8.50 0.80
N ALA A 32 2.87 9.03 1.27
CA ALA A 32 3.64 10.02 0.50
C ALA A 32 4.17 9.48 -0.83
N ARG A 33 4.50 8.18 -0.90
CA ARG A 33 4.94 7.53 -2.14
C ARG A 33 3.77 7.32 -3.10
N LEU A 34 2.62 6.89 -2.57
CA LEU A 34 1.41 6.70 -3.35
C LEU A 34 0.92 8.02 -3.94
N GLU A 35 0.95 9.11 -3.18
CA GLU A 35 0.58 10.45 -3.66
C GLU A 35 1.42 10.86 -4.88
N ARG A 36 2.75 10.75 -4.78
CA ARG A 36 3.65 11.09 -5.90
C ARG A 36 3.37 10.24 -7.14
N LEU A 37 3.14 8.95 -6.95
CA LEU A 37 2.80 8.04 -8.05
C LEU A 37 1.49 8.44 -8.71
N LEU A 38 0.41 8.58 -7.94
CA LEU A 38 -0.92 8.90 -8.46
C LEU A 38 -0.92 10.25 -9.15
N ARG A 39 -0.29 11.29 -8.58
CA ARG A 39 -0.15 12.59 -9.24
C ARG A 39 0.55 12.46 -10.58
N GLY A 40 1.68 11.74 -10.65
CA GLY A 40 2.40 11.53 -11.89
C GLY A 40 1.63 10.71 -12.93
N VAL A 41 0.80 9.77 -12.50
CA VAL A 41 -0.06 8.98 -13.40
C VAL A 41 -1.22 9.83 -13.91
N CYS A 42 -1.94 10.53 -13.04
CA CYS A 42 -3.03 11.43 -13.42
C CYS A 42 -2.56 12.49 -14.43
N THR A 43 -1.38 13.09 -14.23
CA THR A 43 -0.80 14.05 -15.18
C THR A 43 -0.54 13.46 -16.57
N ARG A 44 -0.26 12.15 -16.69
CA ARG A 44 0.00 11.49 -17.97
C ARG A 44 -1.25 10.95 -18.65
N LEU A 45 -2.32 10.76 -17.89
CA LEU A 45 -3.60 10.25 -18.40
C LEU A 45 -4.62 11.36 -18.69
N ALA A 46 -4.37 12.58 -18.21
CA ALA A 46 -5.09 13.79 -18.58
C ALA A 46 -4.68 14.25 -19.99
#